data_AF-A0A015UR36-F1
#
_entry.id   AF-A0A015UR36-F1
#
_cell.length_a   1.000
_cell.length_b   1.000
_cell.length_c   1.000
_cell.angle_alpha   90.00
_cell.angle_beta   90.00
_cell.angle_gamma   90.00
#
_symmetry.space_group_name_H-M   'P 1'
#
loop_
_entity.id
_entity.type
_entity.pdbx_description
1 polymer ?
#
loop_
_entity_poly.entity_id
_entity_poly.type
_entity_poly.pdbx_seq_one_letter_code
_entity_poly.pdbx_strand_id
1 'polypeptide(L)'
;KFYICKFKLLWKWRLNKELLSFSGWDSIAWVSGSASFNIINILLNIFLGTIVNAAYGIATQISGLISQLINSFQNAINPQIVKLYAKNENVNLYKLMCNSCKYSCVLVSFFAIPIYLRVEYFLSIWLGDYPNLTPEFARIMIVQSLIIGFTRPIVNSVHATAKLKYPCIFSSLIFLFIIPLAALLLYLKVEPTIVMSINVLPWFLEGMVNMYFVRKYLGVDISTFPNKVILITLMIIAVTWSLTYFMSCILPEGLIYSIILIVFSIIIGATSTYVIGFDSDTKRMIKNRLIAFSSK
;
A
#
# COMPACT_ATOMS: atom_id res chain seq x y z
N LYS A 1 -32.00 -17.95 11.91
CA LYS A 1 -31.34 -19.28 11.95
C LYS A 1 -31.38 -19.87 10.55
N PHE A 2 -30.24 -20.03 9.88
CA PHE A 2 -30.19 -20.68 8.57
C PHE A 2 -30.53 -22.18 8.75
N TYR A 3 -31.70 -22.61 8.28
CA TYR A 3 -32.27 -23.95 8.48
C TYR A 3 -31.53 -25.07 7.73
N ILE A 4 -30.48 -24.75 6.97
CA ILE A 4 -29.88 -25.63 5.94
C ILE A 4 -28.43 -26.03 6.26
N CYS A 5 -27.79 -25.48 7.30
CA CYS A 5 -26.40 -25.82 7.63
C CYS A 5 -26.34 -26.89 8.74
N LYS A 6 -26.25 -28.18 8.36
CA LYS A 6 -25.86 -29.25 9.29
C LYS A 6 -24.34 -29.21 9.46
N PHE A 7 -23.87 -29.03 10.70
CA PHE A 7 -22.44 -29.15 11.01
C PHE A 7 -21.99 -30.59 10.79
N LYS A 8 -21.01 -30.79 9.90
CA LYS A 8 -20.35 -32.07 9.68
C LYS A 8 -18.85 -31.89 9.87
N LEU A 9 -18.29 -32.56 10.87
CA LEU A 9 -16.84 -32.58 11.06
C LEU A 9 -16.20 -33.36 9.90
N LEU A 10 -15.45 -32.66 9.05
CA LEU A 10 -14.71 -33.24 7.92
C LEU A 10 -13.22 -33.23 8.25
N TRP A 11 -12.72 -34.32 8.84
CA TRP A 11 -11.31 -34.47 9.16
C TRP A 11 -10.55 -35.14 8.01
N LYS A 12 -9.83 -34.35 7.21
CA LYS A 12 -8.99 -34.84 6.10
C LYS A 12 -7.54 -34.43 6.34
N TRP A 13 -6.70 -35.37 6.75
CA TRP A 13 -5.29 -35.11 7.10
C TRP A 13 -4.53 -34.34 6.01
N ARG A 14 -4.69 -34.73 4.75
CA ARG A 14 -4.04 -34.06 3.61
C ARG A 14 -4.43 -32.58 3.50
N LEU A 15 -5.73 -32.29 3.57
CA LEU A 15 -6.23 -30.91 3.49
C LEU A 15 -5.77 -30.09 4.69
N ASN A 16 -5.82 -30.67 5.89
CA ASN A 16 -5.35 -30.00 7.10
C ASN A 16 -3.85 -29.67 7.02
N LYS A 17 -3.03 -30.58 6.47
CA LYS A 17 -1.59 -30.34 6.26
C LYS A 17 -1.33 -29.20 5.27
N GLU A 18 -2.09 -29.13 4.18
CA GLU A 18 -1.99 -28.05 3.19
C GLU A 18 -2.38 -26.69 3.81
N LEU A 19 -3.48 -26.64 4.56
CA LEU A 19 -3.94 -25.44 5.28
C LEU A 19 -2.95 -25.02 6.38
N LEU A 20 -2.45 -25.96 7.19
CA LEU A 20 -1.46 -25.68 8.23
C LEU A 20 -0.14 -25.17 7.63
N SER A 21 0.31 -25.74 6.51
CA SER A 21 1.48 -25.24 5.81
C SER A 21 1.25 -23.82 5.31
N PHE A 22 0.12 -23.56 4.65
CA PHE A 22 -0.24 -22.21 4.18
C PHE A 22 -0.25 -21.20 5.33
N SER A 23 -1.05 -21.45 6.37
CA SER A 23 -1.19 -20.53 7.49
C SER A 23 0.09 -20.38 8.29
N GLY A 24 0.91 -21.44 8.40
CA GLY A 24 2.19 -21.38 9.09
C GLY A 24 3.18 -20.44 8.40
N TRP A 25 3.36 -20.59 7.08
CA TRP A 25 4.24 -19.68 6.32
C TRP A 25 3.70 -18.26 6.29
N ASP A 26 2.39 -18.09 6.10
CA ASP A 26 1.74 -16.77 6.13
C ASP A 26 1.91 -16.07 7.49
N SER A 27 1.73 -16.81 8.58
CA SER A 27 1.91 -16.29 9.94
C SER A 27 3.34 -15.81 10.19
N ILE A 28 4.35 -16.52 9.67
CA ILE A 28 5.76 -16.09 9.79
C ILE A 28 5.98 -14.74 9.10
N ALA A 29 5.43 -14.56 7.88
CA ALA A 29 5.49 -13.28 7.18
C ALA A 29 4.81 -12.16 7.97
N TRP A 30 3.58 -12.39 8.44
CA TRP A 30 2.85 -11.41 9.25
C TRP A 30 3.54 -11.03 10.55
N VAL A 31 4.06 -12.03 11.28
CA VAL A 31 4.80 -11.80 12.53
C VAL A 31 6.07 -11.01 12.23
N SER A 32 6.82 -11.34 11.18
CA SER A 32 8.04 -10.59 10.84
C SER A 32 7.77 -9.13 10.47
N GLY A 33 6.75 -8.86 9.63
CA GLY A 33 6.37 -7.50 9.26
C GLY A 33 5.89 -6.71 10.48
N SER A 34 5.02 -7.30 11.30
CA SER A 34 4.52 -6.66 12.52
C SER A 34 5.62 -6.44 13.56
N ALA A 35 6.53 -7.40 13.71
CA ALA A 35 7.67 -7.29 14.61
C ALA A 35 8.59 -6.16 14.15
N SER A 36 8.90 -6.05 12.86
CA SER A 36 9.72 -4.94 12.35
C SER A 36 9.11 -3.58 12.71
N PHE A 37 7.81 -3.42 12.52
CA PHE A 37 7.09 -2.19 12.85
C PHE A 37 7.10 -1.86 14.35
N ASN A 38 6.79 -2.85 15.20
CA ASN A 38 6.72 -2.66 16.66
C ASN A 38 8.11 -2.50 17.28
N ILE A 39 9.11 -3.24 16.79
CA ILE A 39 10.48 -3.15 17.32
C ILE A 39 11.12 -1.82 16.94
N ILE A 40 10.87 -1.28 15.73
CA ILE A 40 11.31 0.08 15.39
C ILE A 40 10.79 1.10 16.41
N ASN A 41 9.51 0.99 16.80
CA ASN A 41 8.92 1.86 17.82
C ASN A 41 9.67 1.76 19.16
N ILE A 42 9.95 0.53 19.61
CA ILE A 42 10.74 0.27 20.83
C ILE A 42 12.16 0.86 20.71
N LEU A 43 12.82 0.70 19.57
CA LEU A 43 14.16 1.25 19.34
C LEU A 43 14.15 2.79 19.44
N LEU A 44 13.18 3.47 18.82
CA LEU A 44 13.07 4.92 18.94
C LEU A 44 12.93 5.36 20.40
N ASN A 45 12.10 4.67 21.19
CA ASN A 45 11.95 4.98 22.60
C ASN A 45 13.24 4.77 23.41
N ILE A 46 13.98 3.68 23.15
CA ILE A 46 15.23 3.36 23.87
C ILE A 46 16.33 4.37 23.53
N PHE A 47 16.49 4.73 22.25
CA PHE A 47 17.60 5.56 21.79
C PHE A 47 17.33 7.07 21.86
N LEU A 48 16.08 7.50 21.67
CA LEU A 48 15.71 8.91 21.49
C LEU A 48 14.68 9.41 22.50
N GLY A 49 14.19 8.51 23.37
CA GLY A 49 13.26 8.83 24.43
C GLY A 49 11.80 8.96 23.97
N THR A 50 10.94 9.29 24.94
CA THR A 50 9.48 9.23 24.79
C THR A 50 8.91 10.30 23.86
N ILE A 51 9.55 11.45 23.71
CA ILE A 51 9.07 12.55 22.85
C ILE A 51 9.13 12.14 21.36
N VAL A 52 10.26 11.57 20.93
CA VAL A 52 10.39 11.08 19.54
C VAL A 52 9.49 9.88 19.30
N ASN A 53 9.37 8.99 20.29
CA ASN A 53 8.44 7.87 20.26
C ASN A 53 6.97 8.32 20.11
N ALA A 54 6.57 9.38 20.82
CA ALA A 54 5.23 9.96 20.70
C ALA A 54 5.00 10.56 19.29
N ALA A 55 5.98 11.27 18.74
CA ALA A 55 5.94 11.79 17.38
C ALA A 55 5.68 10.68 16.35
N TYR A 56 6.41 9.57 16.51
CA TYR A 56 6.25 8.38 15.68
C TYR A 56 4.89 7.70 15.87
N GLY A 57 4.43 7.59 17.11
CA GLY A 57 3.09 7.09 17.44
C GLY A 57 1.96 7.90 16.80
N ILE A 58 2.10 9.21 16.65
CA ILE A 58 1.13 10.05 15.92
C ILE A 58 1.23 9.79 14.41
N ALA A 59 2.45 9.80 13.85
CA ALA A 59 2.66 9.57 12.42
C ALA A 59 2.11 8.21 11.95
N THR A 60 2.21 7.17 12.78
CA THR A 60 1.69 5.83 12.47
C THR A 60 0.16 5.78 12.42
N GLN A 61 -0.55 6.65 13.15
CA GLN A 61 -2.02 6.75 13.06
C GLN A 61 -2.46 7.25 11.68
N ILE A 62 -1.72 8.20 11.09
CA ILE A 62 -1.97 8.68 9.73
C ILE A 62 -1.80 7.53 8.72
N SER A 63 -0.72 6.74 8.85
CA SER A 63 -0.52 5.51 8.06
C SER A 63 -1.67 4.51 8.20
N GLY A 64 -2.21 4.36 9.41
CA GLY A 64 -3.35 3.49 9.70
C GLY A 64 -4.61 3.89 8.92
N LEU A 65 -4.93 5.18 8.85
CA LEU A 65 -6.07 5.68 8.08
C LEU A 65 -5.89 5.43 6.58
N ILE A 66 -4.69 5.67 6.05
CA ILE A 66 -4.37 5.41 4.63
C ILE A 66 -4.46 3.91 4.32
N SER A 67 -3.98 3.07 5.23
CA SER A 67 -4.02 1.62 5.11
C SER A 67 -5.46 1.08 5.03
N GLN A 68 -6.42 1.72 5.70
CA GLN A 68 -7.85 1.35 5.58
C GLN A 68 -8.39 1.58 4.16
N LEU A 69 -7.98 2.67 3.52
CA LEU A 69 -8.36 2.95 2.13
C LEU A 69 -7.79 1.90 1.17
N ILE A 70 -6.51 1.54 1.35
CA ILE A 70 -5.86 0.46 0.60
C ILE A 70 -6.63 -0.84 0.80
N ASN A 71 -6.88 -1.24 2.04
CA ASN A 71 -7.57 -2.50 2.35
C ASN A 71 -8.98 -2.55 1.77
N SER A 72 -9.71 -1.43 1.77
CA SER A 72 -11.04 -1.34 1.16
C SER A 72 -11.00 -1.65 -0.33
N PHE A 73 -10.01 -1.12 -1.05
CA PHE A 73 -9.80 -1.46 -2.46
C PHE A 73 -9.40 -2.93 -2.65
N GLN A 74 -8.45 -3.43 -1.84
CA GLN A 74 -7.96 -4.81 -1.96
C GLN A 74 -9.06 -5.85 -1.68
N ASN A 75 -9.95 -5.58 -0.73
CA ASN A 75 -11.07 -6.48 -0.40
C ASN A 75 -12.01 -6.72 -1.59
N ALA A 76 -12.18 -5.74 -2.48
CA ALA A 76 -13.00 -5.88 -3.69
C ALA A 76 -12.28 -6.67 -4.80
N ILE A 77 -10.95 -6.58 -4.86
CA ILE A 77 -10.12 -7.17 -5.92
C ILE A 77 -9.71 -8.61 -5.60
N ASN A 78 -9.33 -8.89 -4.35
CA ASN A 78 -8.74 -10.17 -3.95
C ASN A 78 -9.59 -11.40 -4.31
N PRO A 79 -10.94 -11.40 -4.15
CA PRO A 79 -11.77 -12.52 -4.57
C PRO A 79 -11.65 -12.82 -6.08
N GLN A 80 -11.46 -11.80 -6.91
CA GLN A 80 -11.30 -11.96 -8.36
C GLN A 80 -9.93 -12.54 -8.71
N ILE A 81 -8.87 -12.15 -8.00
CA ILE A 81 -7.53 -12.73 -8.15
C ILE A 81 -7.58 -14.25 -7.89
N VAL A 82 -8.17 -14.66 -6.76
CA VAL A 82 -8.30 -16.09 -6.41
C VAL A 82 -9.14 -16.84 -7.45
N LYS A 83 -10.25 -16.24 -7.92
CA LYS A 83 -11.11 -16.83 -8.94
C LYS A 83 -10.40 -17.04 -10.28
N LEU A 84 -9.62 -16.06 -10.74
CA LEU A 84 -8.85 -16.17 -11.99
C LEU A 84 -7.76 -17.24 -11.88
N TYR A 85 -7.08 -17.31 -10.73
CA TYR A 85 -6.10 -18.36 -10.47
C TYR A 85 -6.72 -19.75 -10.50
N ALA A 86 -7.86 -19.94 -9.81
CA ALA A 86 -8.57 -21.22 -9.77
C ALA A 86 -9.05 -21.70 -11.15
N LYS A 87 -9.25 -20.77 -12.09
CA LYS A 87 -9.59 -21.05 -13.49
C LYS A 87 -8.37 -21.27 -14.40
N ASN A 88 -7.14 -21.16 -13.88
CA ASN A 88 -5.89 -21.15 -14.64
C ASN A 88 -5.81 -20.00 -15.68
N GLU A 89 -6.53 -18.90 -15.47
CA GLU A 89 -6.51 -17.72 -16.35
C GLU A 89 -5.36 -16.77 -15.98
N ASN A 90 -4.11 -17.26 -15.97
CA ASN A 90 -2.94 -16.55 -15.43
C ASN A 90 -2.65 -15.21 -16.13
N VAL A 91 -2.91 -15.11 -17.44
CA VAL A 91 -2.74 -13.85 -18.19
C VAL A 91 -3.75 -12.79 -17.73
N ASN A 92 -5.00 -13.18 -17.48
CA ASN A 92 -6.03 -12.27 -16.99
C ASN A 92 -5.76 -11.90 -15.52
N LEU A 93 -5.28 -12.84 -14.72
CA LEU A 93 -4.83 -12.57 -13.35
C LEU A 93 -3.72 -11.52 -13.35
N TYR A 94 -2.69 -11.71 -14.19
CA TYR A 94 -1.60 -10.74 -14.31
C TYR A 94 -2.07 -9.36 -14.75
N LYS A 95 -2.97 -9.27 -15.74
CA LYS A 95 -3.61 -7.99 -16.14
C LYS A 95 -4.36 -7.34 -14.98
N LEU A 96 -5.14 -8.12 -14.23
CA LEU A 96 -5.89 -7.63 -13.07
C LEU A 96 -4.93 -7.13 -11.97
N MET A 97 -3.88 -7.89 -11.66
CA MET A 97 -2.83 -7.52 -10.71
C MET A 97 -2.18 -6.18 -11.11
N CYS A 98 -1.74 -6.05 -12.37
CA CYS A 98 -1.13 -4.83 -12.89
C CYS A 98 -2.06 -3.61 -12.74
N ASN A 99 -3.33 -3.76 -13.11
CA ASN A 99 -4.33 -2.70 -12.93
C ASN A 99 -4.57 -2.38 -11.45
N SER A 100 -4.58 -3.40 -10.61
CA SER A 100 -4.76 -3.24 -9.16
C SER A 100 -3.59 -2.50 -8.52
N CYS A 101 -2.34 -2.77 -8.92
CA CYS A 101 -1.17 -2.02 -8.47
C CYS A 101 -1.28 -0.54 -8.82
N LYS A 102 -1.61 -0.23 -10.08
CA LYS A 102 -1.79 1.16 -10.55
C LYS A 102 -2.88 1.86 -9.75
N TYR A 103 -4.09 1.32 -9.77
CA TYR A 103 -5.26 2.04 -9.28
C TYR A 103 -5.33 2.09 -7.75
N SER A 104 -4.84 1.08 -7.04
CA SER A 104 -4.73 1.11 -5.57
C SER A 104 -3.83 2.26 -5.12
N CYS A 105 -2.63 2.37 -5.69
CA CYS A 105 -1.67 3.41 -5.34
C CYS A 105 -2.17 4.82 -5.74
N VAL A 106 -2.71 4.95 -6.96
CA VAL A 106 -3.23 6.23 -7.48
C VAL A 106 -4.45 6.70 -6.72
N LEU A 107 -5.39 5.83 -6.37
CA LEU A 107 -6.58 6.21 -5.60
C LEU A 107 -6.20 6.75 -4.21
N VAL A 108 -5.19 6.15 -3.60
CA VAL A 108 -4.68 6.61 -2.30
C VAL A 108 -3.94 7.94 -2.43
N SER A 109 -3.21 8.16 -3.53
CA SER A 109 -2.46 9.39 -3.74
C SER A 109 -3.37 10.64 -3.76
N PHE A 110 -4.63 10.50 -4.18
CA PHE A 110 -5.60 11.61 -4.21
C PHE A 110 -5.77 12.27 -2.83
N PHE A 111 -5.74 11.49 -1.76
CA PHE A 111 -5.87 11.98 -0.39
C PHE A 111 -4.51 12.17 0.27
N ALA A 112 -3.56 11.27 0.00
CA ALA A 112 -2.24 11.31 0.60
C ALA A 112 -1.45 12.57 0.21
N ILE A 113 -1.54 13.03 -1.04
CA ILE A 113 -0.82 14.23 -1.52
C ILE A 113 -1.23 15.51 -0.77
N PRO A 114 -2.52 15.92 -0.73
CA PRO A 114 -2.91 17.14 -0.03
C PRO A 114 -2.63 17.07 1.48
N ILE A 115 -2.76 15.87 2.09
CA ILE A 115 -2.38 15.65 3.50
C ILE A 115 -0.87 15.83 3.70
N TYR A 116 -0.04 15.29 2.80
CA TYR A 116 1.41 15.44 2.83
C TYR A 116 1.83 16.92 2.74
N LEU A 117 1.18 17.68 1.87
CA LEU A 117 1.51 19.10 1.63
C LEU A 117 1.12 20.01 2.78
N ARG A 118 0.04 19.69 3.50
CA ARG A 118 -0.50 20.50 4.61
C ARG A 118 -0.45 19.75 5.94
N VAL A 119 0.54 18.89 6.14
CA VAL A 119 0.58 17.98 7.28
C VAL A 119 0.61 18.73 8.62
N GLU A 120 1.36 19.83 8.71
CA GLU A 120 1.41 20.68 9.90
C GLU A 120 0.04 21.27 10.23
N TYR A 121 -0.68 21.76 9.22
CA TYR A 121 -2.03 22.31 9.37
C TYR A 121 -3.03 21.24 9.85
N PHE A 122 -2.97 20.03 9.29
CA PHE A 122 -3.82 18.93 9.75
C PHE A 122 -3.48 18.50 11.17
N LEU A 123 -2.21 18.44 11.52
CA LEU A 123 -1.75 18.10 12.87
C LEU A 123 -2.15 19.16 13.90
N SER A 124 -2.05 20.45 13.57
CA SER A 124 -2.43 21.54 14.48
C SER A 124 -3.93 21.58 14.75
N ILE A 125 -4.79 21.32 13.75
CA ILE A 125 -6.23 21.18 13.99
C ILE A 125 -6.52 19.95 14.86
N TRP A 126 -5.86 18.83 14.57
CA TRP A 126 -6.19 17.56 15.22
C TRP A 126 -5.71 17.50 16.67
N LEU A 127 -4.49 17.97 16.94
CA LEU A 127 -3.80 17.80 18.22
C LEU A 127 -3.52 19.11 18.95
N GLY A 128 -3.59 20.25 18.26
CA GLY A 128 -3.06 21.52 18.78
C GLY A 128 -1.54 21.45 18.78
N ASP A 129 -0.96 21.07 19.92
CA ASP A 129 0.48 20.89 20.10
C ASP A 129 0.90 19.46 19.78
N TYR A 130 2.01 19.32 19.07
CA TYR A 130 2.60 18.02 18.72
C TYR A 130 4.14 18.08 18.75
N PRO A 131 4.82 16.94 18.95
CA PRO A 131 6.28 16.91 18.92
C PRO A 131 6.88 17.33 17.58
N ASN A 132 8.02 18.02 17.61
CA ASN A 132 8.63 18.64 16.41
C ASN A 132 8.85 17.69 15.22
N LEU A 133 9.21 16.42 15.44
CA LEU A 133 9.48 15.44 14.36
C LEU A 133 8.21 14.81 13.74
N THR A 134 7.02 15.16 14.25
CA THR A 134 5.76 14.54 13.83
C THR A 134 5.45 14.79 12.34
N PRO A 135 5.59 16.02 11.81
CA PRO A 135 5.37 16.30 10.39
C PRO A 135 6.27 15.46 9.46
N GLU A 136 7.56 15.35 9.76
CA GLU A 136 8.53 14.60 8.97
C GLU A 136 8.22 13.10 9.00
N PHE A 137 7.93 12.53 10.17
CA PHE A 137 7.52 11.13 10.28
C PHE A 137 6.20 10.86 9.57
N ALA A 138 5.23 11.77 9.66
CA ALA A 138 3.96 11.65 8.95
C ALA A 138 4.17 11.61 7.43
N ARG A 139 5.02 12.49 6.89
CA ARG A 139 5.41 12.49 5.47
C ARG A 139 6.02 11.15 5.04
N ILE A 140 6.96 10.62 5.83
CA ILE A 140 7.59 9.31 5.57
C ILE A 140 6.53 8.20 5.56
N MET A 141 5.61 8.20 6.54
CA MET A 141 4.54 7.22 6.67
C MET A 141 3.54 7.26 5.51
N ILE A 142 3.25 8.45 4.99
CA ILE A 142 2.41 8.62 3.80
C ILE A 142 3.09 7.98 2.58
N VAL A 143 4.38 8.25 2.36
CA VAL A 143 5.16 7.66 1.25
C VAL A 143 5.22 6.13 1.38
N GLN A 144 5.47 5.62 2.59
CA GLN A 144 5.44 4.19 2.87
C GLN A 144 4.09 3.57 2.50
N SER A 145 2.99 4.23 2.86
CA SER A 145 1.64 3.75 2.56
C SER A 145 1.37 3.67 1.05
N LEU A 146 1.87 4.63 0.26
CA LEU A 146 1.76 4.57 -1.20
C LEU A 146 2.50 3.36 -1.78
N ILE A 147 3.68 3.03 -1.25
CA ILE A 147 4.45 1.85 -1.65
C ILE A 147 3.69 0.57 -1.30
N ILE A 148 3.15 0.46 -0.08
CA ILE A 148 2.33 -0.67 0.34
C ILE A 148 1.10 -0.82 -0.58
N GLY A 149 0.41 0.29 -0.87
CA GLY A 149 -0.74 0.31 -1.76
C GLY A 149 -0.42 -0.20 -3.17
N PHE A 150 0.80 0.05 -3.64
CA PHE A 150 1.31 -0.43 -4.92
C PHE A 150 1.69 -1.92 -4.91
N THR A 151 2.40 -2.39 -3.87
CA THR A 151 2.96 -3.74 -3.82
C THR A 151 1.95 -4.80 -3.38
N ARG A 152 0.91 -4.43 -2.61
CA ARG A 152 -0.04 -5.39 -2.03
C ARG A 152 -0.74 -6.31 -3.04
N PRO A 153 -1.19 -5.85 -4.23
CA PRO A 153 -1.76 -6.76 -5.24
C PRO A 153 -0.78 -7.82 -5.75
N ILE A 154 0.52 -7.52 -5.77
CA ILE A 154 1.58 -8.47 -6.17
C ILE A 154 1.63 -9.60 -5.15
N VAL A 155 1.69 -9.24 -3.86
CA VAL A 155 1.69 -10.20 -2.74
C VAL A 155 0.41 -11.05 -2.77
N ASN A 156 -0.76 -10.42 -2.89
CA ASN A 156 -2.05 -11.13 -2.93
C ASN A 156 -2.14 -12.13 -4.11
N SER A 157 -1.52 -11.80 -5.24
CA SER A 157 -1.43 -12.69 -6.41
C SER A 157 -0.56 -13.92 -6.14
N VAL A 158 0.54 -13.77 -5.38
CA VAL A 158 1.35 -14.90 -4.92
C VAL A 158 0.56 -15.74 -3.91
N HIS A 159 -0.18 -15.12 -2.99
CA HIS A 159 -0.99 -15.84 -2.00
C HIS A 159 -2.10 -16.67 -2.64
N ALA A 160 -2.70 -16.19 -3.74
CA ALA A 160 -3.67 -16.97 -4.51
C ALA A 160 -3.12 -18.32 -5.00
N THR A 161 -1.80 -18.45 -5.15
CA THR A 161 -1.14 -19.71 -5.57
C THR A 161 -1.00 -20.75 -4.46
N ALA A 162 -1.22 -20.37 -3.20
CA ALA A 162 -0.96 -21.17 -1.99
C ALA A 162 0.49 -21.66 -1.81
N LYS A 163 1.44 -21.27 -2.68
CA LYS A 163 2.85 -21.66 -2.61
C LYS A 163 3.65 -20.66 -1.79
N LEU A 164 3.41 -20.61 -0.48
CA LEU A 164 3.88 -19.52 0.39
C LEU A 164 5.28 -19.68 0.99
N LYS A 165 5.83 -20.90 1.06
CA LYS A 165 7.09 -21.17 1.79
C LYS A 165 8.21 -20.17 1.47
N TYR A 166 8.62 -20.10 0.20
CA TYR A 166 9.73 -19.24 -0.18
C TYR A 166 9.37 -17.74 -0.19
N PRO A 167 8.23 -17.30 -0.78
CA PRO A 167 7.82 -15.90 -0.70
C PRO A 167 7.81 -15.35 0.74
N CYS A 168 7.23 -16.10 1.68
CA CYS A 168 7.17 -15.69 3.08
C CYS A 168 8.56 -15.67 3.73
N ILE A 169 9.41 -16.68 3.50
CA ILE A 169 10.79 -16.68 4.04
C ILE A 169 11.57 -15.43 3.58
N PHE A 170 11.58 -15.14 2.27
CA PHE A 170 12.34 -13.99 1.76
C PHE A 170 11.75 -12.66 2.26
N SER A 171 10.42 -12.53 2.29
CA SER A 171 9.76 -11.34 2.83
C SER A 171 10.10 -11.15 4.31
N SER A 172 10.09 -12.22 5.10
CA SER A 172 10.46 -12.18 6.52
C SER A 172 11.91 -11.81 6.75
N LEU A 173 12.84 -12.32 5.93
CA LEU A 173 14.25 -11.94 6.02
C LEU A 173 14.44 -10.44 5.75
N ILE A 174 13.74 -9.90 4.76
CA ILE A 174 13.76 -8.46 4.44
C ILE A 174 13.24 -7.63 5.62
N PHE A 175 12.08 -7.98 6.18
CA PHE A 175 11.51 -7.27 7.32
C PHE A 175 12.35 -7.39 8.59
N LEU A 176 12.95 -8.55 8.86
CA LEU A 176 13.78 -8.73 10.05
C LEU A 176 15.14 -8.04 9.93
N PHE A 177 15.70 -7.96 8.72
CA PHE A 177 16.99 -7.31 8.48
C PHE A 177 16.96 -5.80 8.75
N ILE A 178 15.81 -5.15 8.58
CA ILE A 178 15.70 -3.70 8.84
C ILE A 178 15.90 -3.35 10.31
N ILE A 179 15.59 -4.27 11.23
CA ILE A 179 15.68 -4.06 12.68
C ILE A 179 17.13 -3.81 13.12
N PRO A 180 18.10 -4.71 12.88
CA PRO A 180 19.49 -4.47 13.26
C PRO A 180 20.09 -3.29 12.50
N LEU A 181 19.68 -3.04 11.26
CA LEU A 181 20.13 -1.86 10.51
C LEU A 181 19.65 -0.56 11.18
N ALA A 182 18.38 -0.47 11.55
CA ALA A 182 17.83 0.69 12.26
C ALA A 182 18.51 0.87 13.63
N ALA A 183 18.71 -0.21 14.38
CA ALA A 183 19.43 -0.17 15.66
C ALA A 183 20.88 0.32 15.50
N LEU A 184 21.59 -0.14 14.46
CA LEU A 184 22.95 0.30 14.15
C LEU A 184 22.99 1.79 13.81
N LEU A 185 22.08 2.28 12.95
CA LEU A 185 22.04 3.69 12.57
C LEU A 185 21.71 4.60 13.77
N LEU A 186 20.79 4.19 14.63
CA LEU A 186 20.47 4.91 15.88
C LEU A 186 21.66 4.89 16.85
N TYR A 187 22.38 3.78 16.97
CA TYR A 187 23.60 3.70 17.76
C TYR A 187 24.69 4.64 17.25
N LEU A 188 24.83 4.78 15.93
CA LEU A 188 25.72 5.74 15.27
C LEU A 188 25.21 7.19 15.33
N LYS A 189 24.09 7.46 16.03
CA LYS A 189 23.46 8.78 16.18
C LYS A 189 23.08 9.43 14.85
N VAL A 190 22.72 8.62 13.85
CA VAL A 190 22.14 9.10 12.59
C VAL A 190 20.79 9.75 12.88
N GLU A 191 20.46 10.80 12.12
CA GLU A 191 19.22 11.55 12.30
C GLU A 191 17.98 10.62 12.22
N PRO A 192 17.02 10.73 13.16
CA PRO A 192 15.86 9.83 13.22
C PRO A 192 15.03 9.84 11.93
N THR A 193 14.91 10.99 11.27
CA THR A 193 14.22 11.15 9.98
C THR A 193 14.83 10.26 8.89
N ILE A 194 16.16 10.16 8.85
CA ILE A 194 16.90 9.32 7.90
C ILE A 194 16.68 7.84 8.23
N VAL A 195 16.80 7.46 9.51
CA VAL A 195 16.53 6.08 9.96
C VAL A 195 15.12 5.65 9.55
N MET A 196 14.13 6.53 9.77
CA MET A 196 12.75 6.26 9.41
C MET A 196 12.52 6.19 7.90
N SER A 197 13.21 7.01 7.12
CA SER A 197 13.15 6.95 5.66
C SER A 197 13.68 5.61 5.12
N ILE A 198 14.73 5.07 5.73
CA ILE A 198 15.30 3.76 5.39
C ILE A 198 14.31 2.62 5.71
N ASN A 199 13.51 2.75 6.77
CA ASN A 199 12.47 1.77 7.15
C ASN A 199 11.34 1.62 6.12
N VAL A 200 11.31 2.44 5.08
CA VAL A 200 10.39 2.29 3.93
C VAL A 200 10.86 1.20 2.95
N LEU A 201 12.18 0.97 2.86
CA LEU A 201 12.78 0.04 1.89
C LEU A 201 12.24 -1.40 1.95
N PRO A 202 11.99 -2.01 3.13
CA PRO A 202 11.47 -3.37 3.22
C PRO A 202 10.20 -3.60 2.40
N TRP A 203 9.28 -2.64 2.41
CA TRP A 203 8.00 -2.74 1.69
C TRP A 203 8.18 -2.75 0.17
N PHE A 204 9.17 -2.00 -0.32
CA PHE A 204 9.52 -2.00 -1.74
C PHE A 204 10.21 -3.32 -2.13
N LEU A 205 11.20 -3.75 -1.35
CA LEU A 205 11.96 -4.99 -1.59
C LEU A 205 11.06 -6.23 -1.52
N GLU A 206 10.12 -6.29 -0.58
CA GLU A 206 9.10 -7.34 -0.50
C GLU A 206 8.32 -7.44 -1.82
N GLY A 207 7.87 -6.30 -2.34
CA GLY A 207 7.17 -6.23 -3.63
C GLY A 207 8.01 -6.80 -4.79
N MET A 208 9.31 -6.45 -4.84
CA MET A 208 10.23 -6.97 -5.87
C MET A 208 10.41 -8.48 -5.77
N VAL A 209 10.62 -9.00 -4.56
CA VAL A 209 10.74 -10.44 -4.30
C VAL A 209 9.47 -11.17 -4.72
N ASN A 210 8.30 -10.66 -4.34
CA ASN A 210 7.03 -11.28 -4.73
C ASN A 210 6.79 -11.19 -6.23
N MET A 211 7.26 -10.15 -6.91
CA MET A 211 7.19 -10.05 -8.37
C MET A 211 7.99 -11.17 -9.08
N TYR A 212 9.14 -11.55 -8.53
CA TYR A 212 9.88 -12.73 -9.01
C TYR A 212 9.03 -14.01 -8.86
N PHE A 213 8.34 -14.19 -7.73
CA PHE A 213 7.46 -15.35 -7.51
C PHE A 213 6.21 -15.33 -8.38
N VAL A 214 5.66 -14.16 -8.72
CA VAL A 214 4.59 -14.02 -9.71
C VAL A 214 5.03 -14.61 -11.05
N ARG A 215 6.20 -14.22 -11.57
CA ARG A 215 6.75 -14.81 -12.81
C ARG A 215 6.92 -16.33 -12.67
N LYS A 216 7.53 -16.78 -11.58
CA LYS A 216 7.85 -18.19 -11.35
C LYS A 216 6.62 -19.09 -11.22
N TYR A 217 5.57 -18.62 -10.55
CA TYR A 217 4.40 -19.44 -10.22
C TYR A 217 3.25 -19.30 -11.20
N LEU A 218 3.10 -18.13 -11.84
CA LEU A 218 2.06 -17.91 -12.84
C LEU A 218 2.54 -18.16 -14.28
N GLY A 219 3.85 -18.21 -14.51
CA GLY A 219 4.41 -18.42 -15.84
C GLY A 219 4.15 -17.27 -16.81
N VAL A 220 3.96 -16.05 -16.30
CA VAL A 220 3.65 -14.85 -17.08
C VAL A 220 4.90 -14.02 -17.34
N ASP A 221 4.94 -13.34 -18.48
CA ASP A 221 5.99 -12.37 -18.77
C ASP A 221 5.78 -11.07 -18.00
N ILE A 222 6.72 -10.77 -17.11
CA ILE A 222 6.71 -9.57 -16.27
C ILE A 222 7.56 -8.43 -16.85
N SER A 223 8.23 -8.64 -17.99
CA SER A 223 9.14 -7.66 -18.62
C SER A 223 8.45 -6.33 -18.91
N THR A 224 7.15 -6.36 -19.21
CA THR A 224 6.35 -5.17 -19.52
C THR A 224 5.88 -4.41 -18.27
N PHE A 225 6.04 -4.97 -17.07
CA PHE A 225 5.56 -4.37 -15.82
C PHE A 225 6.14 -2.98 -15.54
N PRO A 226 7.46 -2.74 -15.66
CA PRO A 226 8.02 -1.43 -15.34
C PRO A 226 7.41 -0.31 -16.19
N ASN A 227 7.33 -0.50 -17.51
CA ASN A 227 6.83 0.52 -18.42
C ASN A 227 5.30 0.69 -18.33
N LYS A 228 4.55 -0.41 -18.15
CA LYS A 228 3.07 -0.35 -18.17
C LYS A 228 2.44 -0.08 -16.80
N VAL A 229 3.18 -0.28 -15.71
CA VAL A 229 2.66 -0.16 -14.34
C VAL A 229 3.42 0.89 -13.57
N ILE A 230 4.73 0.70 -13.36
CA ILE A 230 5.54 1.61 -12.53
C ILE A 230 5.57 3.01 -13.17
N LEU A 231 6.01 3.10 -14.42
CA LEU A 231 6.16 4.39 -15.12
C LEU A 231 4.85 5.15 -15.22
N ILE A 232 3.76 4.48 -15.61
CA ILE A 232 2.43 5.09 -15.70
C ILE A 232 1.93 5.57 -14.33
N THR A 233 2.12 4.77 -13.28
CA THR A 233 1.73 5.15 -11.91
C THR A 233 2.51 6.39 -11.45
N LEU A 234 3.83 6.40 -11.67
CA LEU A 234 4.69 7.53 -11.33
C LEU A 234 4.32 8.77 -12.11
N MET A 235 4.00 8.67 -13.41
CA MET A 235 3.53 9.81 -14.20
C MET A 235 2.24 10.40 -13.63
N ILE A 236 1.25 9.56 -13.29
CA ILE A 236 -0.03 10.04 -12.73
C ILE A 236 0.21 10.71 -11.37
N ILE A 237 1.01 10.09 -10.49
CA ILE A 237 1.34 10.66 -9.18
C ILE A 237 2.12 11.98 -9.35
N ALA A 238 3.09 12.05 -10.26
CA ALA A 238 3.88 13.24 -10.51
C ALA A 238 3.00 14.40 -11.02
N VAL A 239 2.12 14.15 -11.99
CA VAL A 239 1.18 15.18 -12.47
C VAL A 239 0.24 15.64 -11.35
N THR A 240 -0.32 14.70 -10.59
CA THR A 240 -1.23 15.02 -9.47
C THR A 240 -0.52 15.81 -8.39
N TRP A 241 0.70 15.40 -8.02
CA TRP A 241 1.52 16.07 -7.01
C TRP A 241 1.91 17.48 -7.46
N SER A 242 2.44 17.64 -8.67
CA SER A 242 2.90 18.95 -9.17
C SER A 242 1.77 19.98 -9.23
N LEU A 243 0.60 19.59 -9.75
CA LEU A 243 -0.55 20.49 -9.86
C LEU A 243 -1.16 20.80 -8.48
N THR A 244 -1.25 19.80 -7.60
CA THR A 244 -1.75 20.02 -6.23
C THR A 244 -0.78 20.87 -5.41
N TYR A 245 0.54 20.66 -5.58
CA TYR A 245 1.57 21.49 -4.97
C TYR A 245 1.46 22.95 -5.41
N PHE A 246 1.36 23.20 -6.71
CA PHE A 246 1.19 24.55 -7.23
C PHE A 246 -0.07 25.23 -6.66
N MET A 247 -1.19 24.51 -6.61
CA MET A 247 -2.43 25.02 -6.00
C MET A 247 -2.25 25.30 -4.50
N SER A 248 -1.47 24.48 -3.79
CA SER A 248 -1.21 24.65 -2.36
C SER A 248 -0.40 25.91 -2.04
N CYS A 249 0.46 26.35 -2.94
CA CYS A 249 1.24 27.59 -2.80
C CYS A 249 0.40 28.85 -2.99
N ILE A 250 -0.71 28.77 -3.73
CA ILE A 250 -1.60 29.90 -4.01
C ILE A 250 -2.67 30.02 -2.92
N LEU A 251 -3.19 28.89 -2.46
CA LEU A 251 -4.25 28.87 -1.47
C LEU A 251 -3.71 29.20 -0.07
N PRO A 252 -4.36 30.11 0.67
CA PRO A 252 -3.99 30.34 2.06
C PRO A 252 -4.26 29.11 2.94
N GLU A 253 -3.70 29.12 4.15
CA GLU A 253 -4.01 28.14 5.17
C GLU A 253 -5.44 28.33 5.69
N GLY A 254 -6.10 27.22 6.02
CA GLY A 254 -7.50 27.23 6.47
C GLY A 254 -8.26 25.97 6.08
N LEU A 255 -9.26 25.60 6.87
CA LEU A 255 -9.99 24.34 6.74
C LEU A 255 -10.72 24.26 5.41
N ILE A 256 -11.38 25.35 5.01
CA ILE A 256 -12.07 25.47 3.73
C ILE A 256 -11.08 25.30 2.56
N TYR A 257 -9.94 25.96 2.63
CA TYR A 257 -8.91 25.86 1.58
C TYR A 257 -8.26 24.48 1.50
N SER A 258 -8.11 23.79 2.65
CA SER A 258 -7.63 22.41 2.69
C SER A 258 -8.65 21.43 2.09
N ILE A 259 -9.95 21.64 2.30
CA ILE A 259 -11.01 20.88 1.62
C ILE A 259 -10.97 21.13 0.12
N ILE A 260 -10.84 22.38 -0.32
CA ILE A 260 -10.71 22.74 -1.74
C ILE A 260 -9.50 22.04 -2.36
N LEU A 261 -8.35 22.02 -1.66
CA LEU A 261 -7.14 21.35 -2.12
C LEU A 261 -7.33 19.83 -2.27
N ILE A 262 -8.04 19.18 -1.34
CA ILE A 262 -8.38 17.76 -1.42
C ILE A 262 -9.28 17.49 -2.64
N VAL A 263 -10.35 18.26 -2.81
CA VAL A 263 -11.26 18.11 -3.95
C VAL A 263 -10.52 18.32 -5.27
N PHE A 264 -9.65 19.33 -5.33
CA PHE A 264 -8.80 19.59 -6.49
C PHE A 264 -7.86 18.41 -6.79
N SER A 265 -7.18 17.86 -5.78
CA SER A 265 -6.32 16.67 -5.91
C SER A 265 -7.09 15.46 -6.45
N ILE A 266 -8.32 15.23 -5.98
CA ILE A 266 -9.19 14.15 -6.47
C ILE A 266 -9.53 14.38 -7.95
N ILE A 267 -9.91 15.60 -8.35
CA ILE A 267 -10.28 15.91 -9.74
C ILE A 267 -9.09 15.73 -10.68
N ILE A 268 -7.94 16.30 -10.32
CA ILE A 268 -6.71 16.19 -11.11
C ILE A 268 -6.24 14.74 -11.18
N GLY A 269 -6.26 14.03 -10.07
CA GLY A 269 -5.88 12.62 -9.99
C GLY A 269 -6.78 11.74 -10.85
N ALA A 270 -8.10 11.91 -10.76
CA ALA A 270 -9.07 11.19 -11.57
C ALA A 270 -8.91 11.49 -13.06
N THR A 271 -8.70 12.76 -13.42
CA THR A 271 -8.48 13.20 -14.81
C THR A 271 -7.18 12.61 -15.36
N SER A 272 -6.08 12.70 -14.60
CA SER A 272 -4.78 12.15 -14.99
C SER A 272 -4.84 10.63 -15.15
N THR A 273 -5.57 9.94 -14.27
CA THR A 273 -5.82 8.50 -14.38
C THR A 273 -6.59 8.15 -15.65
N TYR A 274 -7.63 8.92 -15.96
CA TYR A 274 -8.41 8.72 -17.18
C TYR A 274 -7.56 8.93 -18.44
N VAL A 275 -6.78 10.02 -18.50
CA VAL A 275 -5.99 10.38 -19.69
C VAL A 275 -4.82 9.42 -19.89
N ILE A 276 -4.02 9.17 -18.83
CA ILE A 276 -2.73 8.45 -18.91
C ILE A 276 -2.89 6.96 -18.54
N GLY A 277 -3.68 6.66 -17.51
CA GLY A 277 -3.70 5.35 -16.86
C GLY A 277 -4.56 4.28 -17.53
N PHE A 278 -5.65 4.68 -18.18
CA PHE A 278 -6.59 3.77 -18.84
C PHE A 278 -6.19 3.46 -20.29
N ASP A 279 -6.21 2.17 -20.61
CA ASP A 279 -6.14 1.66 -21.98
C ASP A 279 -7.39 2.04 -22.80
N SER A 280 -7.28 1.94 -24.12
CA SER A 280 -8.34 2.31 -25.06
C SER A 280 -9.63 1.50 -24.86
N ASP A 281 -9.51 0.22 -24.50
CA ASP A 281 -10.66 -0.64 -24.23
C ASP A 281 -11.38 -0.23 -22.95
N THR A 282 -10.64 0.02 -21.87
CA THR A 282 -11.21 0.55 -20.62
C THR A 282 -11.88 1.90 -20.82
N LYS A 283 -11.27 2.82 -21.57
CA LYS A 283 -11.87 4.13 -21.93
C LYS A 283 -13.18 3.96 -22.69
N ARG A 284 -13.22 3.06 -23.68
CA ARG A 284 -14.42 2.75 -24.46
C ARG A 284 -15.53 2.16 -23.59
N MET A 285 -15.19 1.23 -22.69
CA MET A 285 -16.17 0.65 -21.75
C MET A 285 -16.78 1.72 -20.84
N ILE A 286 -15.97 2.63 -20.30
CA ILE A 286 -16.45 3.74 -19.45
C ILE A 286 -17.37 4.67 -20.24
N LYS A 287 -16.97 5.06 -21.47
CA LYS A 287 -17.79 5.93 -22.34
C LYS A 287 -19.15 5.30 -22.62
N ASN A 288 -19.18 4.01 -22.95
CA ASN A 288 -20.43 3.31 -23.23
C ASN A 288 -21.35 3.24 -22.00
N ARG A 289 -20.79 3.04 -20.79
CA ARG A 289 -21.58 3.05 -19.56
C ARG A 289 -22.11 4.43 -19.18
N LEU A 290 -21.32 5.49 -19.38
CA LEU A 290 -21.76 6.87 -19.15
C LEU A 290 -22.91 7.26 -20.09
N ILE A 291 -22.82 6.90 -21.38
CA ILE A 291 -23.89 7.11 -22.35
C ILE A 291 -25.16 6.37 -21.92
N ALA A 292 -25.03 5.09 -21.51
CA ALA A 292 -26.17 4.30 -21.04
C ALA A 292 -26.82 4.84 -19.75
N PHE A 293 -26.06 5.56 -18.92
CA PHE A 293 -26.57 6.21 -17.71
C PHE A 293 -27.24 7.55 -18.03
N SER A 294 -26.70 8.30 -18.99
CA SER A 294 -27.28 9.56 -19.48
C SER A 294 -28.52 9.36 -20.36
N SER A 295 -28.71 8.16 -20.92
CA SER A 295 -29.89 7.78 -21.69
C SER A 295 -31.01 7.17 -20.84
N LYS A 296 -30.84 7.13 -19.51
CA LYS A 296 -31.87 6.78 -18.52
C LYS A 296 -32.33 8.03 -17.80
#